data_AF-A0A973CNP1-F1
#
_entry.id   AF-A0A973CNP1-F1
#
_cell.length_a   1.000
_cell.length_b   1.000
_cell.length_c   1.000
_cell.angle_alpha   90.00
_cell.angle_beta   90.00
_cell.angle_gamma   90.00
#
_symmetry.space_group_name_H-M   'P 1'
#
loop_
_entity.id
_entity.type
_entity.pdbx_description
1 polymer ?
#
loop_
_entity_poly.entity_id
_entity_poly.type
_entity_poly.pdbx_seq_one_letter_code
_entity_poly.pdbx_strand_id
1 'polypeptide(L)'
;MAGIKSFILNQPSEFFKETLKAANTVSLKYGDLEKSNIESTSSFKYDFQGVGIKSTQQIPLDWSKFENHTFFNSAQGKTNVAFDKIINGYPFDGTRKEIEAFLESLSGFEKYVYDQFPKNKGYLLFTASHISVADRAGTEFPTLSKTHTGKSVLDPGHSSFTFELQLFLPAEINEAVQVVCQKISGSMQGISLLVSSSLSAETAPLDFLVSSGSITLSASANIIKGKFNHVVATLDRTKPIHRVELYVNELLGDQSTNIATVGAMDFVNSPLTIGSGSTATTHNTDIVPTQTLSGAIDELRVFHDIRTINQQKLFAQKAIFTDNTLKLYYKFNEPTGTLGNSETSAINQIVLDSSGNSLHSSIANFNFSLRNTSSLGAPLIFEKLEFTPVLFPSYQGITGLNTKLLTTASLYDDVNPNLITKLVPGHYFIDGQVQDGLSDVDGTINDDYEGTSIPGSGKLGSVQLLSSLLFVYAKFFDELKIVVDSFSTVLYADYQKEGFIPDSFLTFLANYYGFKIPNMFSQATIEQYIEAENITQNIETSKAALRTVQNELLRRVLTDIQNVIKSKGTVYSVKSLIRSLGIDPNSSLR
;
A
#
# COMPACT_ATOMS: atom_id res chain seq x y z
N MET A 1 -58.43 -51.36 -21.20
CA MET A 1 -58.31 -49.90 -20.95
C MET A 1 -58.29 -49.69 -19.44
N ALA A 2 -57.10 -49.68 -18.82
CA ALA A 2 -56.81 -49.24 -17.44
C ALA A 2 -55.38 -49.68 -17.11
N GLY A 3 -54.43 -48.75 -17.20
CA GLY A 3 -53.00 -49.01 -17.01
C GLY A 3 -52.22 -48.14 -18.00
N ILE A 4 -51.33 -47.29 -17.50
CA ILE A 4 -50.70 -46.11 -18.14
C ILE A 4 -51.47 -44.81 -17.88
N LYS A 5 -51.50 -44.38 -16.60
CA LYS A 5 -51.70 -42.95 -16.23
C LYS A 5 -51.29 -42.59 -14.79
N SER A 6 -50.25 -43.21 -14.23
CA SER A 6 -49.77 -42.89 -12.87
C SER A 6 -48.26 -42.63 -12.76
N PHE A 7 -47.57 -42.28 -13.85
CA PHE A 7 -46.13 -41.97 -13.84
C PHE A 7 -45.79 -40.51 -14.15
N ILE A 8 -46.80 -39.64 -14.25
CA ILE A 8 -46.61 -38.19 -14.46
C ILE A 8 -47.56 -37.47 -13.50
N LEU A 9 -47.14 -37.28 -12.24
CA LEU A 9 -47.62 -36.28 -11.26
C LEU A 9 -47.16 -36.72 -9.87
N ASN A 10 -45.87 -36.52 -9.58
CA ASN A 10 -45.43 -36.28 -8.22
C ASN A 10 -44.38 -35.17 -8.31
N GLN A 11 -44.78 -33.98 -7.90
CA GLN A 11 -43.86 -32.88 -7.67
C GLN A 11 -42.81 -33.34 -6.65
N PRO A 12 -41.51 -33.19 -6.92
CA PRO A 12 -40.50 -33.41 -5.90
C PRO A 12 -40.76 -32.41 -4.76
N SER A 13 -40.80 -32.98 -3.56
CA SER A 13 -41.07 -32.37 -2.27
C SER A 13 -40.29 -31.07 -2.06
N GLU A 14 -40.86 -30.17 -1.25
CA GLU A 14 -40.27 -28.89 -0.85
C GLU A 14 -38.86 -28.97 -0.21
N PHE A 15 -38.32 -30.16 0.00
CA PHE A 15 -36.94 -30.39 0.40
C PHE A 15 -35.90 -30.07 -0.70
N PHE A 16 -36.31 -30.03 -1.98
CA PHE A 16 -35.43 -29.73 -3.12
C PHE A 16 -35.60 -28.31 -3.70
N LYS A 17 -36.46 -27.47 -3.12
CA LYS A 17 -36.62 -26.06 -3.53
C LYS A 17 -35.99 -25.03 -2.58
N GLU A 18 -35.54 -25.43 -1.39
CA GLU A 18 -34.76 -24.55 -0.50
C GLU A 18 -33.25 -24.59 -0.73
N THR A 19 -32.72 -25.60 -1.43
CA THR A 19 -31.27 -25.72 -1.71
C THR A 19 -30.77 -24.85 -2.86
N LEU A 20 -31.60 -23.96 -3.41
CA LEU A 20 -31.24 -22.99 -4.45
C LEU A 20 -31.33 -21.52 -3.98
N LYS A 21 -31.54 -21.26 -2.68
CA LYS A 21 -31.54 -19.89 -2.12
C LYS A 21 -30.55 -19.63 -0.99
N ALA A 22 -29.75 -20.61 -0.59
CA ALA A 22 -28.65 -20.42 0.35
C ALA A 22 -27.29 -20.62 -0.36
N ALA A 23 -27.04 -19.84 -1.42
CA ALA A 23 -25.69 -19.40 -1.63
C ALA A 23 -25.37 -18.47 -0.47
N ASN A 24 -24.83 -19.01 0.63
CA ASN A 24 -24.14 -18.22 1.64
C ASN A 24 -22.83 -17.74 1.00
N THR A 25 -23.00 -16.83 0.05
CA THR A 25 -22.00 -15.87 -0.41
C THR A 25 -21.54 -15.10 0.81
N VAL A 26 -20.23 -14.87 0.86
CA VAL A 26 -19.62 -13.85 1.72
C VAL A 26 -20.54 -12.63 1.70
N SER A 27 -21.18 -12.32 2.83
CA SER A 27 -21.94 -11.08 2.95
C SER A 27 -20.91 -9.97 3.09
N LEU A 28 -20.39 -9.51 1.95
CA LEU A 28 -19.60 -8.31 1.86
C LEU A 28 -20.50 -7.18 2.40
N LYS A 29 -20.14 -6.58 3.53
CA LYS A 29 -20.69 -5.26 3.83
C LYS A 29 -20.08 -4.32 2.80
N TYR A 30 -20.83 -4.04 1.73
CA TYR A 30 -20.39 -3.27 0.57
C TYR A 30 -19.66 -1.96 0.94
N GLY A 31 -20.05 -1.33 2.06
CA GLY A 31 -19.45 -0.09 2.54
C GLY A 31 -17.96 -0.15 2.88
N ASP A 32 -17.41 -1.32 3.26
CA ASP A 32 -16.00 -1.45 3.64
C ASP A 32 -15.06 -1.56 2.41
N LEU A 33 -15.62 -1.88 1.23
CA LEU A 33 -14.89 -2.11 -0.03
C LEU A 33 -15.18 -1.06 -1.11
N GLU A 34 -16.05 -0.09 -0.85
CA GLU A 34 -16.37 0.97 -1.82
C GLU A 34 -15.11 1.72 -2.31
N LYS A 35 -14.09 1.83 -1.44
CA LYS A 35 -12.81 2.47 -1.76
C LYS A 35 -11.78 1.54 -2.44
N SER A 36 -12.08 0.24 -2.60
CA SER A 36 -11.17 -0.74 -3.21
C SER A 36 -11.45 -0.93 -4.71
N ASN A 37 -10.66 -1.76 -5.38
CA ASN A 37 -10.84 -2.08 -6.80
C ASN A 37 -11.92 -3.15 -7.07
N ILE A 38 -12.81 -3.44 -6.11
CA ILE A 38 -13.80 -4.55 -6.21
C ILE A 38 -14.74 -4.43 -7.42
N GLU A 39 -15.12 -3.21 -7.81
CA GLU A 39 -16.03 -2.98 -8.93
C GLU A 39 -15.36 -3.20 -10.30
N SER A 40 -14.03 -3.31 -10.34
CA SER A 40 -13.30 -3.48 -11.59
C SER A 40 -13.49 -4.90 -12.13
N THR A 41 -13.99 -5.02 -13.36
CA THR A 41 -14.06 -6.30 -14.07
C THR A 41 -12.68 -6.92 -14.32
N SER A 42 -11.62 -6.12 -14.31
CA SER A 42 -10.24 -6.55 -14.47
C SER A 42 -9.59 -7.00 -13.16
N SER A 43 -10.19 -6.69 -12.01
CA SER A 43 -9.67 -7.13 -10.71
C SER A 43 -9.82 -8.63 -10.55
N PHE A 44 -8.75 -9.29 -10.11
CA PHE A 44 -8.76 -10.72 -9.75
C PHE A 44 -8.50 -10.93 -8.24
N LYS A 45 -8.17 -9.86 -7.50
CA LYS A 45 -8.07 -9.91 -6.04
C LYS A 45 -9.42 -10.22 -5.38
N TYR A 46 -10.51 -9.70 -5.94
CA TYR A 46 -11.87 -9.85 -5.41
C TYR A 46 -12.72 -10.90 -6.14
N ASP A 47 -12.16 -11.58 -7.14
CA ASP A 47 -12.88 -12.62 -7.86
C ASP A 47 -13.24 -13.81 -6.96
N PHE A 48 -14.42 -14.38 -7.21
CA PHE A 48 -14.80 -15.66 -6.65
C PHE A 48 -13.98 -16.80 -7.26
N GLN A 49 -13.82 -17.88 -6.51
CA GLN A 49 -13.18 -19.09 -7.04
C GLN A 49 -13.95 -19.64 -8.25
N GLY A 50 -13.24 -20.08 -9.29
CA GLY A 50 -13.81 -20.60 -10.54
C GLY A 50 -13.98 -19.55 -11.64
N VAL A 51 -13.69 -18.27 -11.37
CA VAL A 51 -13.50 -17.27 -12.44
C VAL A 51 -12.18 -17.57 -13.16
N GLY A 52 -12.17 -17.45 -14.49
CA GLY A 52 -10.98 -17.67 -15.31
C GLY A 52 -9.83 -16.72 -15.00
N ILE A 53 -8.66 -16.99 -15.56
CA ILE A 53 -7.47 -16.15 -15.38
C ILE A 53 -7.62 -14.85 -16.17
N LYS A 54 -7.26 -13.74 -15.53
CA LYS A 54 -7.23 -12.38 -16.10
C LYS A 54 -5.80 -11.85 -16.27
N SER A 55 -4.84 -12.36 -15.49
CA SER A 55 -3.44 -11.91 -15.51
C SER A 55 -2.46 -13.08 -15.42
N THR A 56 -1.29 -12.93 -16.05
CA THR A 56 -0.17 -13.87 -15.91
C THR A 56 0.31 -13.99 -14.45
N GLN A 57 0.01 -13.01 -13.59
CA GLN A 57 0.25 -13.09 -12.14
C GLN A 57 -0.44 -14.30 -11.47
N GLN A 58 -1.56 -14.77 -12.02
CA GLN A 58 -2.30 -15.91 -11.47
C GLN A 58 -1.71 -17.26 -11.90
N ILE A 59 -0.77 -17.26 -12.85
CA ILE A 59 -0.11 -18.46 -13.36
C ILE A 59 1.10 -18.77 -12.46
N PRO A 60 1.16 -19.97 -11.86
CA PRO A 60 2.22 -20.31 -10.93
C PRO A 60 3.47 -20.75 -11.70
N LEU A 61 4.21 -19.76 -12.18
CA LEU A 61 5.46 -19.92 -12.92
C LEU A 61 6.66 -19.54 -12.04
N ASP A 62 7.80 -20.19 -12.26
CA ASP A 62 9.07 -19.74 -11.68
C ASP A 62 9.57 -18.52 -12.48
N TRP A 63 9.34 -17.33 -11.92
CA TRP A 63 9.71 -16.02 -12.47
C TRP A 63 11.19 -15.66 -12.23
N SER A 64 11.96 -16.50 -11.52
CA SER A 64 13.40 -16.28 -11.34
C SER A 64 14.23 -16.66 -12.57
N LYS A 65 13.61 -17.40 -13.50
CA LYS A 65 14.23 -18.00 -14.68
C LYS A 65 13.62 -17.46 -15.96
N PHE A 66 14.38 -16.69 -16.74
CA PHE A 66 13.91 -16.06 -17.96
C PHE A 66 13.41 -17.07 -19.00
N GLU A 67 13.99 -18.28 -19.06
CA GLU A 67 13.59 -19.34 -19.97
C GLU A 67 12.12 -19.77 -19.84
N ASN A 68 11.50 -19.51 -18.69
CA ASN A 68 10.11 -19.88 -18.42
C ASN A 68 9.12 -18.85 -18.95
N HIS A 69 9.53 -17.59 -19.13
CA HIS A 69 8.59 -16.48 -19.34
C HIS A 69 9.01 -15.43 -20.38
N THR A 70 10.21 -15.54 -20.93
CA THR A 70 10.73 -14.63 -21.94
C THR A 70 11.19 -15.48 -23.10
N PHE A 71 10.37 -15.60 -24.15
CA PHE A 71 10.65 -16.48 -25.29
C PHE A 71 11.12 -15.68 -26.50
N PHE A 72 10.41 -14.60 -26.80
CA PHE A 72 10.67 -13.75 -27.96
C PHE A 72 11.27 -12.39 -27.56
N ASN A 73 10.99 -11.90 -26.35
CA ASN A 73 11.44 -10.57 -25.92
C ASN A 73 12.90 -10.61 -25.44
N SER A 74 13.53 -9.44 -25.32
CA SER A 74 14.80 -9.31 -24.61
C SER A 74 14.54 -9.35 -23.11
N ALA A 75 15.24 -10.22 -22.39
CA ALA A 75 15.22 -10.27 -20.94
C ALA A 75 15.77 -8.97 -20.32
N GLN A 76 16.80 -8.37 -20.93
CA GLN A 76 17.38 -7.10 -20.46
C GLN A 76 16.36 -5.96 -20.60
N GLY A 77 15.81 -5.77 -21.80
CA GLY A 77 14.78 -4.77 -22.06
C GLY A 77 13.54 -4.97 -21.19
N LYS A 78 13.09 -6.22 -21.01
CA LYS A 78 11.96 -6.57 -20.12
C LYS A 78 12.24 -6.22 -18.66
N THR A 79 13.48 -6.39 -18.18
CA THR A 79 13.89 -6.02 -16.83
C THR A 79 13.82 -4.51 -16.65
N ASN A 80 14.42 -3.73 -17.54
CA ASN A 80 14.41 -2.26 -17.44
C ASN A 80 13.00 -1.66 -17.58
N VAL A 81 12.14 -2.23 -18.44
CA VAL A 81 10.73 -1.84 -18.53
C VAL A 81 9.96 -2.14 -17.23
N ALA A 82 10.29 -3.22 -16.52
CA ALA A 82 9.67 -3.51 -15.22
C ALA A 82 10.07 -2.46 -14.17
N PHE A 83 11.34 -2.06 -14.12
CA PHE A 83 11.80 -1.00 -13.23
C PHE A 83 11.15 0.34 -13.57
N ASP A 84 11.09 0.70 -14.85
CA ASP A 84 10.42 1.91 -15.33
C ASP A 84 8.95 1.95 -14.88
N LYS A 85 8.21 0.88 -15.14
CA LYS A 85 6.79 0.79 -14.77
C LYS A 85 6.58 0.90 -13.25
N ILE A 86 7.47 0.33 -12.43
CA ILE A 86 7.35 0.40 -10.97
C ILE A 86 7.70 1.80 -10.45
N ILE A 87 8.85 2.33 -10.84
CA ILE A 87 9.40 3.59 -10.33
C ILE A 87 8.57 4.78 -10.82
N ASN A 88 8.13 4.75 -12.08
CA ASN A 88 7.40 5.85 -12.70
C ASN A 88 5.87 5.66 -12.66
N GLY A 89 5.38 4.44 -12.44
CA GLY A 89 3.95 4.13 -12.48
C GLY A 89 3.29 3.89 -11.12
N TYR A 90 4.02 3.62 -10.04
CA TYR A 90 3.41 3.33 -8.73
C TYR A 90 2.75 4.59 -8.13
N PRO A 91 1.42 4.59 -7.87
CA PRO A 91 0.71 5.77 -7.39
C PRO A 91 0.84 5.91 -5.86
N PHE A 92 2.01 6.34 -5.38
CA PHE A 92 2.32 6.42 -3.95
C PHE A 92 1.43 7.43 -3.17
N ASP A 93 0.88 8.42 -3.85
CA ASP A 93 -0.05 9.45 -3.34
C ASP A 93 -1.50 9.20 -3.80
N GLY A 94 -1.78 8.02 -4.35
CA GLY A 94 -3.07 7.64 -4.90
C GLY A 94 -4.06 7.05 -3.90
N THR A 95 -5.29 6.88 -4.37
CA THR A 95 -6.36 6.16 -3.67
C THR A 95 -6.05 4.66 -3.61
N ARG A 96 -6.69 3.93 -2.67
CA ARG A 96 -6.57 2.46 -2.58
C ARG A 96 -6.88 1.79 -3.92
N LYS A 97 -7.93 2.27 -4.61
CA LYS A 97 -8.33 1.77 -5.94
C LYS A 97 -7.24 1.95 -6.99
N GLU A 98 -6.57 3.10 -7.03
CA GLU A 98 -5.45 3.34 -7.97
C GLU A 98 -4.27 2.40 -7.68
N ILE A 99 -3.89 2.22 -6.40
CA ILE A 99 -2.79 1.31 -6.02
C ILE A 99 -3.14 -0.15 -6.35
N GLU A 100 -4.33 -0.61 -6.01
CA GLU A 100 -4.77 -1.97 -6.33
C GLU A 100 -4.86 -2.19 -7.83
N ALA A 101 -5.40 -1.24 -8.60
CA ALA A 101 -5.43 -1.31 -10.05
C ALA A 101 -4.02 -1.35 -10.67
N PHE A 102 -3.09 -0.55 -10.14
CA PHE A 102 -1.69 -0.60 -10.57
C PHE A 102 -1.08 -1.99 -10.33
N LEU A 103 -1.19 -2.52 -9.10
CA LEU A 103 -0.63 -3.82 -8.74
C LEU A 103 -1.24 -4.96 -9.57
N GLU A 104 -2.54 -4.93 -9.85
CA GLU A 104 -3.22 -5.92 -10.70
C GLU A 104 -2.86 -5.77 -12.18
N SER A 105 -2.45 -4.58 -12.63
CA SER A 105 -2.01 -4.32 -14.00
C SER A 105 -0.60 -4.81 -14.32
N LEU A 106 0.17 -5.22 -13.31
CA LEU A 106 1.50 -5.78 -13.52
C LEU A 106 1.41 -7.14 -14.22
N SER A 107 2.38 -7.47 -15.09
CA SER A 107 2.58 -8.85 -15.52
C SER A 107 3.12 -9.70 -14.36
N GLY A 108 3.09 -11.02 -14.49
CA GLY A 108 3.67 -11.91 -13.47
C GLY A 108 5.15 -11.62 -13.17
N PHE A 109 5.95 -11.32 -14.20
CA PHE A 109 7.36 -10.94 -14.03
C PHE A 109 7.50 -9.56 -13.38
N GLU A 110 6.70 -8.57 -13.80
CA GLU A 110 6.72 -7.23 -13.19
C GLU A 110 6.33 -7.29 -11.70
N LYS A 111 5.35 -8.13 -11.33
CA LYS A 111 4.99 -8.38 -9.93
C LYS A 111 6.12 -9.07 -9.16
N TYR A 112 6.78 -10.06 -9.77
CA TYR A 112 7.96 -10.72 -9.17
C TYR A 112 9.10 -9.73 -8.89
N VAL A 113 9.34 -8.78 -9.80
CA VAL A 113 10.30 -7.70 -9.60
C VAL A 113 9.84 -6.77 -8.48
N TYR A 114 8.58 -6.32 -8.50
CA TYR A 114 7.99 -5.48 -7.44
C TYR A 114 8.06 -6.12 -6.05
N ASP A 115 7.88 -7.44 -5.95
CA ASP A 115 7.92 -8.13 -4.68
C ASP A 115 9.32 -8.12 -4.04
N GLN A 116 10.38 -8.03 -4.87
CA GLN A 116 11.78 -7.90 -4.47
C GLN A 116 12.26 -6.46 -4.27
N PHE A 117 11.49 -5.45 -4.70
CA PHE A 117 11.87 -4.07 -4.46
C PHE A 117 12.04 -3.82 -2.95
N PRO A 118 13.08 -3.04 -2.55
CA PRO A 118 13.21 -2.56 -1.19
C PRO A 118 11.91 -1.89 -0.74
N LYS A 119 11.45 -2.25 0.45
CA LYS A 119 10.28 -1.67 1.10
C LYS A 119 10.71 -1.16 2.46
N ASN A 120 10.17 -0.03 2.88
CA ASN A 120 10.53 0.58 4.15
C ASN A 120 9.29 1.01 4.92
N LYS A 121 9.35 0.86 6.24
CA LYS A 121 8.41 1.47 7.17
C LYS A 121 9.18 2.11 8.30
N GLY A 122 8.73 3.26 8.77
CA GLY A 122 9.53 4.06 9.66
C GLY A 122 8.76 5.17 10.32
N TYR A 123 9.51 6.09 10.91
CA TYR A 123 9.03 7.30 11.54
C TYR A 123 10.17 8.32 11.46
N LEU A 124 9.86 9.60 11.64
CA LEU A 124 10.86 10.66 11.64
C LEU A 124 11.21 11.08 13.06
N LEU A 125 12.51 11.02 13.40
CA LEU A 125 13.05 11.59 14.62
C LEU A 125 13.28 13.11 14.43
N PHE A 126 12.90 13.88 15.44
CA PHE A 126 13.11 15.31 15.53
C PHE A 126 14.16 15.60 16.60
N THR A 127 15.29 16.16 16.18
CA THR A 127 16.40 16.60 17.05
C THR A 127 17.01 17.86 16.45
N ALA A 128 16.54 19.04 16.86
CA ALA A 128 16.91 20.32 16.25
C ALA A 128 16.65 20.42 14.73
N SER A 129 15.75 19.57 14.23
CA SER A 129 15.26 19.54 12.85
C SER A 129 13.79 19.95 12.81
N HIS A 130 13.32 20.39 11.65
CA HIS A 130 11.92 20.75 11.44
C HIS A 130 11.53 20.64 9.97
N ILE A 131 10.24 20.69 9.68
CA ILE A 131 9.70 20.74 8.32
C ILE A 131 8.84 21.99 8.21
N SER A 132 8.96 22.70 7.09
CA SER A 132 8.08 23.81 6.72
C SER A 132 7.37 23.45 5.44
N VAL A 133 6.06 23.22 5.53
CA VAL A 133 5.22 22.85 4.39
C VAL A 133 4.64 24.11 3.78
N ALA A 134 5.05 24.42 2.55
CA ALA A 134 4.43 25.48 1.77
C ALA A 134 2.99 25.08 1.43
N ASP A 135 2.02 25.91 1.79
CA ASP A 135 0.60 25.67 1.51
C ASP A 135 0.25 26.05 0.06
N ARG A 136 0.92 25.38 -0.89
CA ARG A 136 0.77 25.59 -2.34
C ARG A 136 1.01 24.26 -3.05
N ALA A 137 -0.04 23.73 -3.67
CA ALA A 137 0.01 22.45 -4.36
C ALA A 137 1.05 22.44 -5.50
N GLY A 138 2.07 21.59 -5.36
CA GLY A 138 3.06 21.23 -6.37
C GLY A 138 4.07 22.30 -6.78
N THR A 139 4.35 23.27 -5.90
CA THR A 139 5.33 24.33 -6.20
C THR A 139 6.77 23.95 -5.87
N GLU A 140 7.00 23.23 -4.76
CA GLU A 140 8.35 22.88 -4.28
C GLU A 140 9.01 21.79 -5.12
N PHE A 141 8.25 20.77 -5.52
CA PHE A 141 8.72 19.64 -6.33
C PHE A 141 7.87 19.44 -7.59
N PRO A 142 7.93 20.34 -8.60
CA PRO A 142 7.06 20.28 -9.76
C PRO A 142 7.25 19.02 -10.62
N THR A 143 8.42 18.38 -10.61
CA THR A 143 8.64 17.16 -11.42
C THR A 143 8.04 15.91 -10.78
N LEU A 144 7.85 15.91 -9.47
CA LEU A 144 7.27 14.81 -8.69
C LEU A 144 5.75 14.95 -8.53
N SER A 145 5.27 16.17 -8.53
CA SER A 145 3.89 16.50 -8.15
C SER A 145 2.88 16.04 -9.20
N LYS A 146 1.78 15.42 -8.76
CA LYS A 146 0.61 15.13 -9.63
C LYS A 146 -0.19 16.39 -9.98
N THR A 147 -0.18 17.39 -9.09
CA THR A 147 -0.92 18.64 -9.24
C THR A 147 0.02 19.85 -9.24
N HIS A 148 -0.18 20.83 -10.12
CA HIS A 148 0.67 22.04 -10.24
C HIS A 148 -0.15 23.32 -10.14
N THR A 149 -1.24 23.30 -9.37
CA THR A 149 -2.20 24.41 -9.37
C THR A 149 -1.71 25.62 -8.58
N GLY A 150 -0.73 25.44 -7.67
CA GLY A 150 -0.27 26.49 -6.77
C GLY A 150 -1.34 27.00 -5.79
N LYS A 151 -2.50 26.33 -5.71
CA LYS A 151 -3.58 26.67 -4.78
C LYS A 151 -3.23 26.21 -3.38
N SER A 152 -3.74 26.92 -2.38
CA SER A 152 -3.71 26.46 -0.99
C SER A 152 -4.67 25.30 -0.77
N VAL A 153 -4.21 24.36 0.03
CA VAL A 153 -4.86 23.07 0.32
C VAL A 153 -5.08 22.92 1.82
N LEU A 154 -4.17 23.43 2.66
CA LEU A 154 -4.19 23.25 4.10
C LEU A 154 -5.08 24.25 4.82
N ASP A 155 -5.43 25.38 4.20
CA ASP A 155 -6.36 26.35 4.80
C ASP A 155 -7.78 25.76 4.88
N PRO A 156 -8.36 25.59 6.09
CA PRO A 156 -9.68 24.99 6.23
C PRO A 156 -10.84 25.91 5.84
N GLY A 157 -10.63 27.23 5.72
CA GLY A 157 -11.72 28.19 5.47
C GLY A 157 -12.87 28.04 6.48
N HIS A 158 -13.98 27.44 6.05
CA HIS A 158 -15.16 27.14 6.89
C HIS A 158 -15.28 25.69 7.37
N SER A 159 -14.43 24.79 6.88
CA SER A 159 -14.45 23.37 7.22
C SER A 159 -13.89 23.12 8.62
N SER A 160 -14.27 21.98 9.21
CA SER A 160 -13.58 21.40 10.37
C SER A 160 -12.13 21.09 10.01
N PHE A 161 -11.27 20.96 11.03
CA PHE A 161 -9.85 20.70 10.84
C PHE A 161 -9.35 19.70 11.87
N THR A 162 -8.57 18.70 11.45
CA THR A 162 -8.00 17.71 12.37
C THR A 162 -6.52 17.45 12.06
N PHE A 163 -5.69 17.48 13.10
CA PHE A 163 -4.39 16.82 13.12
C PHE A 163 -4.54 15.42 13.70
N GLU A 164 -4.01 14.42 13.02
CA GLU A 164 -3.93 13.03 13.49
C GLU A 164 -2.50 12.53 13.29
N LEU A 165 -1.84 12.01 14.33
CA LEU A 165 -0.46 11.53 14.25
C LEU A 165 -0.12 10.55 15.38
N GLN A 166 1.00 9.83 15.22
CA GLN A 166 1.64 9.06 16.28
C GLN A 166 2.80 9.88 16.87
N LEU A 167 2.71 10.25 18.14
CA LEU A 167 3.71 11.08 18.83
C LEU A 167 4.48 10.29 19.87
N PHE A 168 5.79 10.27 19.75
CA PHE A 168 6.70 9.77 20.78
C PHE A 168 7.48 10.93 21.38
N LEU A 169 7.49 11.02 22.71
CA LEU A 169 8.40 11.87 23.46
C LEU A 169 9.39 11.03 24.27
N PRO A 170 10.68 11.40 24.36
CA PRO A 170 11.65 10.75 25.23
C PRO A 170 11.20 10.77 26.70
N ALA A 171 11.57 9.74 27.47
CA ALA A 171 11.29 9.62 28.90
C ALA A 171 12.20 10.53 29.74
N GLU A 172 12.16 11.83 29.46
CA GLU A 172 13.00 12.88 30.04
C GLU A 172 12.17 14.11 30.38
N ILE A 173 12.73 15.00 31.20
CA ILE A 173 12.12 16.31 31.52
C ILE A 173 12.18 17.19 30.27
N ASN A 174 11.08 17.91 29.97
CA ASN A 174 11.08 18.92 28.92
C ASN A 174 10.89 20.30 29.55
N GLU A 175 11.92 21.12 29.51
CA GLU A 175 11.96 22.42 30.20
C GLU A 175 11.30 23.55 29.40
N ALA A 176 11.04 23.31 28.12
CA ALA A 176 10.53 24.28 27.17
C ALA A 176 9.22 23.81 26.52
N VAL A 177 8.45 24.79 26.03
CA VAL A 177 7.34 24.55 25.12
C VAL A 177 7.90 24.19 23.74
N GLN A 178 7.41 23.09 23.18
CA GLN A 178 7.82 22.57 21.88
C GLN A 178 6.62 22.45 20.95
N VAL A 179 6.73 22.94 19.72
CA VAL A 179 5.65 22.83 18.73
C VAL A 179 5.74 21.49 18.01
N VAL A 180 4.63 20.75 18.00
CA VAL A 180 4.48 19.52 17.21
C VAL A 180 4.07 19.89 15.78
N CYS A 181 2.96 20.61 15.63
CA CYS A 181 2.43 21.09 14.35
C CYS A 181 1.81 22.47 14.55
N GLN A 182 2.06 23.41 13.65
CA GLN A 182 1.51 24.76 13.75
C GLN A 182 1.29 25.38 12.37
N LYS A 183 0.12 25.97 12.14
CA LYS A 183 -0.16 26.83 10.99
C LYS A 183 -0.79 28.12 11.50
N ILE A 184 -0.01 29.19 11.54
CA ILE A 184 -0.42 30.48 12.09
C ILE A 184 -0.06 31.64 11.15
N SER A 185 -0.86 32.70 11.16
CA SER A 185 -0.60 33.98 10.53
C SER A 185 -0.49 35.05 11.62
N GLY A 186 0.71 35.61 11.78
CA GLY A 186 1.04 36.40 12.97
C GLY A 186 0.94 35.54 14.24
N SER A 187 0.46 36.10 15.35
CA SER A 187 0.32 35.38 16.62
C SER A 187 -1.14 35.09 17.03
N MET A 188 -2.12 35.75 16.41
CA MET A 188 -3.53 35.74 16.86
C MET A 188 -4.49 34.97 15.94
N GLN A 189 -3.99 34.36 14.85
CA GLN A 189 -4.81 33.62 13.92
C GLN A 189 -4.09 32.33 13.50
N GLY A 190 -4.67 31.18 13.80
CA GLY A 190 -4.11 29.89 13.41
C GLY A 190 -4.46 28.75 14.33
N ILE A 191 -3.83 27.62 14.06
CA ILE A 191 -4.00 26.35 14.76
C ILE A 191 -2.62 25.87 15.21
N SER A 192 -2.48 25.49 16.48
CA SER A 192 -1.23 24.99 17.05
C SER A 192 -1.48 23.74 17.89
N LEU A 193 -0.63 22.73 17.71
CA LEU A 193 -0.50 21.58 18.60
C LEU A 193 0.91 21.64 19.21
N LEU A 194 0.98 21.73 20.54
CA LEU A 194 2.23 21.94 21.25
C LEU A 194 2.32 21.09 22.51
N VAL A 195 3.55 20.76 22.90
CA VAL A 195 3.88 20.10 24.15
C VAL A 195 4.33 21.17 25.13
N SER A 196 3.62 21.30 26.25
CA SER A 196 3.97 22.21 27.33
C SER A 196 5.14 21.68 28.16
N SER A 197 5.90 22.58 28.79
CA SER A 197 6.98 22.22 29.71
C SER A 197 6.48 21.30 30.82
N SER A 198 7.18 20.20 31.08
CA SER A 198 6.85 19.24 32.14
C SER A 198 8.10 18.79 32.88
N LEU A 199 8.05 18.91 34.21
CA LEU A 199 9.05 18.39 35.13
C LEU A 199 8.94 16.87 35.36
N SER A 200 7.91 16.22 34.80
CA SER A 200 7.76 14.76 34.85
C SER A 200 8.52 14.10 33.71
N ALA A 201 9.27 13.04 34.00
CA ALA A 201 9.87 12.17 32.97
C ALA A 201 8.88 11.15 32.40
N GLU A 202 7.67 11.04 32.96
CA GLU A 202 6.67 10.04 32.58
C GLU A 202 5.53 10.63 31.74
N THR A 203 5.16 11.89 31.96
CA THR A 203 4.04 12.53 31.25
C THR A 203 4.35 13.98 30.87
N ALA A 204 3.71 14.46 29.81
CA ALA A 204 3.69 15.88 29.46
C ALA A 204 2.28 16.31 29.02
N PRO A 205 1.87 17.56 29.31
CA PRO A 205 0.67 18.13 28.73
C PRO A 205 0.90 18.43 27.24
N LEU A 206 -0.06 17.99 26.44
CA LEU A 206 -0.20 18.31 25.03
C LEU A 206 -1.39 19.26 24.90
N ASP A 207 -1.16 20.44 24.35
CA ASP A 207 -2.16 21.48 24.20
C ASP A 207 -2.50 21.69 22.74
N PHE A 208 -3.79 21.72 22.45
CA PHE A 208 -4.32 22.07 21.14
C PHE A 208 -5.02 23.42 21.22
N LEU A 209 -4.57 24.36 20.39
CA LEU A 209 -4.94 25.76 20.43
C LEU A 209 -5.45 26.21 19.06
N VAL A 210 -6.58 26.90 19.07
CA VAL A 210 -7.14 27.55 17.90
C VAL A 210 -7.41 29.01 18.24
N SER A 211 -6.77 29.91 17.49
CA SER A 211 -6.95 31.35 17.63
C SER A 211 -7.50 31.93 16.32
N SER A 212 -8.48 32.84 16.43
CA SER A 212 -9.05 33.58 15.31
C SER A 212 -9.41 34.98 15.79
N GLY A 213 -8.44 35.89 15.71
CA GLY A 213 -8.58 37.26 16.21
C GLY A 213 -8.80 37.27 17.71
N SER A 214 -10.00 37.67 18.16
CA SER A 214 -10.36 37.74 19.58
C SER A 214 -10.92 36.42 20.15
N ILE A 215 -11.17 35.42 19.31
CA ILE A 215 -11.68 34.11 19.73
C ILE A 215 -10.49 33.17 19.90
N THR A 216 -10.37 32.55 21.07
CA THR A 216 -9.39 31.48 21.28
C THR A 216 -10.04 30.30 21.97
N LEU A 217 -9.80 29.11 21.44
CA LEU A 217 -10.28 27.82 21.95
C LEU A 217 -9.06 26.95 22.25
N SER A 218 -9.08 26.25 23.38
CA SER A 218 -7.98 25.41 23.82
C SER A 218 -8.48 24.13 24.49
N ALA A 219 -7.76 23.03 24.31
CA ALA A 219 -7.92 21.78 25.05
C ALA A 219 -6.53 21.23 25.41
N SER A 220 -6.41 20.59 26.58
CA SER A 220 -5.15 20.07 27.11
C SER A 220 -5.28 18.63 27.60
N ALA A 221 -4.43 17.72 27.13
CA ALA A 221 -4.44 16.32 27.52
C ALA A 221 -3.02 15.82 27.82
N ASN A 222 -2.88 14.90 28.78
CA ASN A 222 -1.58 14.33 29.09
C ASN A 222 -1.23 13.18 28.13
N ILE A 223 -0.01 13.21 27.60
CA ILE A 223 0.61 12.10 26.86
C ILE A 223 1.66 11.41 27.71
N ILE A 224 1.89 10.13 27.45
CA ILE A 224 2.85 9.30 28.20
C ILE A 224 4.17 9.29 27.44
N LYS A 225 5.26 9.65 28.11
CA LYS A 225 6.61 9.65 27.56
C LYS A 225 7.19 8.23 27.48
N GLY A 226 8.16 8.02 26.60
CA GLY A 226 8.82 6.72 26.38
C GLY A 226 8.02 5.73 25.53
N LYS A 227 6.87 6.12 24.97
CA LYS A 227 6.09 5.32 24.01
C LYS A 227 5.36 6.22 23.01
N PHE A 228 4.94 5.63 21.89
CA PHE A 228 4.07 6.32 20.94
C PHE A 228 2.66 6.48 21.52
N ASN A 229 2.07 7.65 21.30
CA ASN A 229 0.70 7.98 21.63
C ASN A 229 -0.02 8.36 20.34
N HIS A 230 -1.19 7.77 20.09
CA HIS A 230 -2.05 8.22 19.00
C HIS A 230 -2.74 9.51 19.42
N VAL A 231 -2.52 10.59 18.69
CA VAL A 231 -3.03 11.92 19.01
C VAL A 231 -4.00 12.34 17.91
N VAL A 232 -5.19 12.78 18.30
CA VAL A 232 -6.17 13.38 17.38
C VAL A 232 -6.66 14.70 17.95
N ALA A 233 -6.29 15.80 17.32
CA ALA A 233 -6.62 17.15 17.73
C ALA A 233 -7.55 17.79 16.70
N THR A 234 -8.79 18.08 17.08
CA THR A 234 -9.88 18.43 16.16
C THR A 234 -10.52 19.76 16.52
N LEU A 235 -10.67 20.63 15.53
CA LEU A 235 -11.61 21.75 15.54
C LEU A 235 -12.93 21.29 14.92
N ASP A 236 -13.92 21.01 15.76
CA ASP A 236 -15.26 20.59 15.32
C ASP A 236 -16.13 21.81 15.01
N ARG A 237 -16.48 21.95 13.73
CA ARG A 237 -17.39 22.98 13.20
C ARG A 237 -18.66 22.40 12.59
N THR A 238 -18.96 21.13 12.87
CA THR A 238 -20.18 20.47 12.37
C THR A 238 -21.44 21.04 13.00
N LYS A 239 -21.31 21.67 14.19
CA LYS A 239 -22.38 22.33 14.93
C LYS A 239 -22.25 23.85 14.82
N PRO A 240 -23.34 24.63 15.02
CA PRO A 240 -23.29 26.10 14.95
C PRO A 240 -22.32 26.75 15.96
N ILE A 241 -22.05 26.04 17.05
CA ILE A 241 -21.07 26.44 18.06
C ILE A 241 -19.89 25.48 17.94
N HIS A 242 -18.71 26.04 17.68
CA HIS A 242 -17.50 25.27 17.46
C HIS A 242 -16.80 25.00 18.79
N ARG A 243 -16.05 23.89 18.83
CA ARG A 243 -15.24 23.47 19.96
C ARG A 243 -13.94 22.87 19.44
N VAL A 244 -12.94 22.83 20.30
CA VAL A 244 -11.76 21.99 20.06
C VAL A 244 -11.80 20.76 20.97
N GLU A 245 -11.37 19.63 20.44
CA GLU A 245 -11.35 18.34 21.12
C GLU A 245 -9.97 17.71 20.93
N LEU A 246 -9.41 17.16 22.01
CA LEU A 246 -8.12 16.49 22.00
C LEU A 246 -8.29 15.06 22.52
N TYR A 247 -7.99 14.10 21.65
CA TYR A 247 -7.99 12.68 21.95
C TYR A 247 -6.56 12.15 22.04
N VAL A 248 -6.32 11.30 23.03
CA VAL A 248 -5.04 10.60 23.22
C VAL A 248 -5.35 9.11 23.40
N ASN A 249 -4.78 8.27 22.54
CA ASN A 249 -5.04 6.82 22.47
C ASN A 249 -6.55 6.52 22.41
N GLU A 250 -7.23 7.19 21.47
CA GLU A 250 -8.67 7.08 21.17
C GLU A 250 -9.64 7.41 22.33
N LEU A 251 -9.11 7.96 23.43
CA LEU A 251 -9.88 8.48 24.56
C LEU A 251 -9.92 10.00 24.49
N LEU A 252 -11.09 10.59 24.75
CA LEU A 252 -11.22 12.04 24.86
C LEU A 252 -10.43 12.49 26.10
N GLY A 253 -9.32 13.20 25.88
CA GLY A 253 -8.51 13.76 26.94
C GLY A 253 -9.14 15.04 27.49
N ASP A 254 -9.48 15.97 26.60
CA ASP A 254 -10.10 17.24 26.96
C ASP A 254 -10.85 17.87 25.77
N GLN A 255 -11.73 18.82 26.07
CA GLN A 255 -12.43 19.65 25.09
C GLN A 255 -12.53 21.09 25.60
N SER A 256 -12.61 22.07 24.69
CA SER A 256 -12.68 23.47 25.10
C SER A 256 -13.93 23.78 25.93
N THR A 257 -13.71 24.40 27.09
CA THR A 257 -14.78 24.94 27.95
C THR A 257 -15.43 26.16 27.32
N ASN A 258 -14.62 27.03 26.71
CA ASN A 258 -15.09 28.10 25.85
C ASN A 258 -15.63 27.50 24.55
N ILE A 259 -16.76 28.02 24.11
CA ILE A 259 -17.42 27.61 22.88
C ILE A 259 -17.71 28.89 22.08
N ALA A 260 -17.35 28.89 20.80
CA ALA A 260 -17.45 30.09 19.98
C ALA A 260 -17.67 29.74 18.51
N THR A 261 -18.31 30.63 17.77
CA THR A 261 -18.38 30.51 16.31
C THR A 261 -17.10 31.10 15.72
N VAL A 262 -16.12 30.22 15.47
CA VAL A 262 -14.90 30.57 14.75
C VAL A 262 -15.24 30.93 13.29
N GLY A 263 -14.82 32.12 12.86
CA GLY A 263 -15.03 32.62 11.49
C GLY A 263 -14.28 31.83 10.43
N ALA A 264 -14.18 32.38 9.22
CA ALA A 264 -13.28 31.82 8.21
C ALA A 264 -11.85 31.91 8.72
N MET A 265 -11.11 30.81 8.64
CA MET A 265 -9.66 30.86 8.72
C MET A 265 -9.11 31.36 7.38
N ASP A 266 -8.10 32.22 7.43
CA ASP A 266 -7.48 32.82 6.25
C ASP A 266 -5.99 33.04 6.58
N PHE A 267 -5.22 31.98 6.44
CA PHE A 267 -3.78 31.93 6.59
C PHE A 267 -3.15 31.16 5.43
N VAL A 268 -3.71 31.40 4.23
CA VAL A 268 -3.33 30.80 2.94
C VAL A 268 -1.84 30.94 2.63
N ASN A 269 -1.22 32.06 3.04
CA ASN A 269 0.21 32.30 2.78
C ASN A 269 1.14 31.77 3.88
N SER A 270 0.60 31.31 5.01
CA SER A 270 1.40 30.78 6.10
C SER A 270 1.76 29.32 5.87
N PRO A 271 3.02 28.91 6.07
CA PRO A 271 3.38 27.51 6.03
C PRO A 271 2.79 26.75 7.23
N LEU A 272 2.63 25.44 7.07
CA LEU A 272 2.47 24.53 8.21
C LEU A 272 3.88 24.13 8.68
N THR A 273 4.24 24.48 9.91
CA THR A 273 5.51 24.08 10.52
C THR A 273 5.33 22.83 11.38
N ILE A 274 6.26 21.89 11.28
CA ILE A 274 6.27 20.63 12.03
C ILE A 274 7.60 20.54 12.76
N GLY A 275 7.56 20.29 14.07
CA GLY A 275 8.75 20.24 14.94
C GLY A 275 9.37 21.61 15.27
N SER A 276 8.79 22.69 14.77
CA SER A 276 9.15 24.08 15.11
C SER A 276 7.93 24.99 14.96
N GLY A 277 8.02 26.20 15.49
CA GLY A 277 6.97 27.19 15.34
C GLY A 277 7.36 28.54 15.91
N SER A 278 6.38 29.42 15.98
CA SER A 278 6.47 30.79 16.48
C SER A 278 5.40 31.06 17.54
N THR A 279 5.45 32.24 18.14
CA THR A 279 4.58 32.63 19.25
C THR A 279 3.10 32.55 18.86
N ALA A 280 2.33 31.81 19.66
CA ALA A 280 0.87 31.77 19.57
C ALA A 280 0.26 32.49 20.77
N THR A 281 -0.70 33.39 20.53
CA THR A 281 -1.38 34.16 21.57
C THR A 281 -2.75 33.56 21.88
N THR A 282 -3.04 33.32 23.17
CA THR A 282 -4.34 32.86 23.68
C THR A 282 -4.89 33.87 24.69
N HIS A 283 -6.10 34.43 24.50
CA HIS A 283 -6.77 35.39 25.42
C HIS A 283 -5.86 36.26 26.34
N ASN A 284 -4.77 36.86 25.81
CA ASN A 284 -3.75 37.71 26.47
C ASN A 284 -2.50 37.03 27.08
N THR A 285 -2.26 35.75 26.81
CA THR A 285 -1.01 35.04 27.12
C THR A 285 -0.30 34.63 25.85
N ASP A 286 0.99 34.98 25.75
CA ASP A 286 1.85 34.56 24.65
C ASP A 286 2.52 33.24 25.02
N ILE A 287 2.32 32.24 24.16
CA ILE A 287 3.00 30.95 24.25
C ILE A 287 4.17 31.01 23.28
N VAL A 288 5.37 31.17 23.83
CA VAL A 288 6.61 31.32 23.07
C VAL A 288 7.35 29.98 23.04
N PRO A 289 7.43 29.30 21.89
CA PRO A 289 8.25 28.10 21.78
C PRO A 289 9.74 28.48 21.81
N THR A 290 10.48 27.95 22.78
CA THR A 290 11.91 28.23 22.95
C THR A 290 12.80 27.08 22.50
N GLN A 291 12.22 25.94 22.13
CA GLN A 291 12.94 24.76 21.65
C GLN A 291 12.16 24.07 20.51
N THR A 292 12.89 23.50 19.54
CA THR A 292 12.32 22.57 18.56
C THR A 292 11.86 21.28 19.23
N LEU A 293 10.96 20.55 18.58
CA LEU A 293 10.53 19.24 19.07
C LEU A 293 11.71 18.29 19.26
N SER A 294 11.71 17.60 20.39
CA SER A 294 12.59 16.46 20.67
C SER A 294 11.72 15.21 20.82
N GLY A 295 11.74 14.32 19.83
CA GLY A 295 10.87 13.14 19.82
C GLY A 295 10.79 12.47 18.46
N ALA A 296 9.75 11.67 18.26
CA ALA A 296 9.46 11.04 16.98
C ALA A 296 8.01 11.30 16.57
N ILE A 297 7.80 11.52 15.27
CA ILE A 297 6.46 11.57 14.67
C ILE A 297 6.36 10.50 13.60
N ASP A 298 5.24 9.80 13.61
CA ASP A 298 4.82 8.93 12.53
C ASP A 298 3.38 9.26 12.10
N GLU A 299 3.02 8.91 10.87
CA GLU A 299 1.65 9.00 10.34
C GLU A 299 0.98 10.37 10.52
N LEU A 300 1.71 11.46 10.24
CA LEU A 300 1.17 12.81 10.34
C LEU A 300 0.15 13.07 9.24
N ARG A 301 -1.10 13.25 9.63
CA ARG A 301 -2.26 13.45 8.76
C ARG A 301 -2.95 14.78 9.11
N VAL A 302 -3.36 15.50 8.07
CA VAL A 302 -4.19 16.71 8.18
C VAL A 302 -5.48 16.49 7.41
N PHE A 303 -6.62 16.69 8.07
CA PHE A 303 -7.94 16.56 7.45
C PHE A 303 -8.71 17.87 7.50
N HIS A 304 -9.56 18.08 6.49
CA HIS A 304 -10.65 19.06 6.53
C HIS A 304 -11.99 18.38 6.89
N ASP A 305 -11.96 17.50 7.87
CA ASP A 305 -13.12 16.80 8.41
C ASP A 305 -12.79 16.29 9.82
N ILE A 306 -13.82 15.89 10.57
CA ILE A 306 -13.66 15.29 11.90
C ILE A 306 -13.40 13.78 11.81
N ARG A 307 -12.72 13.21 12.80
CA ARG A 307 -12.41 11.77 12.87
C ARG A 307 -13.29 11.10 13.92
N THR A 308 -14.16 10.19 13.50
CA THR A 308 -15.00 9.40 14.43
C THR A 308 -14.15 8.46 15.28
N ILE A 309 -14.58 8.14 16.50
CA ILE A 309 -13.85 7.22 17.40
C ILE A 309 -13.56 5.86 16.75
N ASN A 310 -14.46 5.35 15.92
CA ASN A 310 -14.23 4.09 15.20
C ASN A 310 -13.10 4.23 14.16
N GLN A 311 -13.05 5.35 13.43
CA GLN A 311 -11.94 5.65 12.51
C GLN A 311 -10.63 5.81 13.28
N GLN A 312 -10.64 6.53 14.41
CA GLN A 312 -9.46 6.71 15.24
C GLN A 312 -8.91 5.35 15.69
N LYS A 313 -9.74 4.46 16.23
CA LYS A 313 -9.34 3.09 16.65
C LYS A 313 -8.78 2.25 15.50
N LEU A 314 -9.39 2.33 14.32
CA LEU A 314 -8.95 1.55 13.17
C LEU A 314 -7.61 2.06 12.63
N PHE A 315 -7.47 3.38 12.51
CA PHE A 315 -6.34 4.03 11.84
C PHE A 315 -5.23 4.49 12.78
N ALA A 316 -5.39 4.29 14.09
CA ALA A 316 -4.29 4.31 15.06
C ALA A 316 -3.28 3.19 14.80
N GLN A 317 -3.73 2.07 14.23
CA GLN A 317 -2.89 0.88 14.02
C GLN A 317 -2.64 0.57 12.54
N LYS A 318 -3.24 1.35 11.63
CA LYS A 318 -3.20 1.15 10.17
C LYS A 318 -2.87 2.44 9.44
N ALA A 319 -2.08 2.31 8.37
CA ALA A 319 -1.94 3.36 7.37
C ALA A 319 -3.27 3.56 6.62
N ILE A 320 -3.44 4.77 6.06
CA ILE A 320 -4.61 5.12 5.26
C ILE A 320 -4.23 5.35 3.80
N PHE A 321 -5.25 5.46 2.96
CA PHE A 321 -5.11 5.85 1.57
C PHE A 321 -5.73 7.22 1.35
N THR A 322 -5.37 7.87 0.26
CA THR A 322 -5.91 9.16 -0.13
C THR A 322 -7.43 9.15 -0.19
N ASP A 323 -8.04 10.20 0.36
CA ASP A 323 -9.44 10.53 0.19
C ASP A 323 -9.63 12.05 0.08
N ASN A 324 -10.84 12.50 -0.25
CA ASN A 324 -11.12 13.92 -0.50
C ASN A 324 -10.95 14.81 0.75
N THR A 325 -11.00 14.21 1.95
CA THR A 325 -10.92 14.94 3.23
C THR A 325 -9.47 15.10 3.69
N LEU A 326 -8.59 14.18 3.30
CA LEU A 326 -7.17 14.19 3.61
C LEU A 326 -6.45 15.26 2.77
N LYS A 327 -5.79 16.20 3.46
CA LYS A 327 -5.12 17.37 2.86
C LYS A 327 -3.61 17.29 2.87
N LEU A 328 -3.05 16.59 3.85
CA LEU A 328 -1.62 16.32 3.94
C LEU A 328 -1.43 14.97 4.63
N TYR A 329 -0.49 14.18 4.13
CA TYR A 329 -0.15 12.91 4.77
C TYR A 329 1.33 12.60 4.63
N TYR A 330 2.06 12.69 5.73
CA TYR A 330 3.45 12.25 5.83
C TYR A 330 3.53 10.96 6.62
N LYS A 331 3.86 9.88 5.90
CA LYS A 331 4.13 8.56 6.47
C LYS A 331 5.52 8.46 7.09
N PHE A 332 6.47 9.29 6.66
CA PHE A 332 7.88 9.19 7.08
C PHE A 332 8.53 7.82 6.82
N ASN A 333 8.10 7.15 5.76
CA ASN A 333 8.59 5.85 5.32
C ASN A 333 9.77 5.93 4.36
N GLU A 334 10.30 7.12 4.07
CA GLU A 334 11.53 7.24 3.31
C GLU A 334 12.69 6.56 4.05
N PRO A 335 13.51 5.73 3.38
CA PRO A 335 14.58 5.01 4.08
C PRO A 335 15.72 5.95 4.48
N THR A 336 16.54 5.46 5.41
CA THR A 336 17.87 6.02 5.67
C THR A 336 18.85 5.62 4.57
N GLY A 337 19.96 6.37 4.45
CA GLY A 337 20.93 6.24 3.37
C GLY A 337 20.65 7.16 2.18
N THR A 338 21.58 7.14 1.22
CA THR A 338 21.57 8.03 0.06
C THR A 338 20.41 7.70 -0.88
N LEU A 339 19.46 8.62 -1.00
CA LEU A 339 18.39 8.59 -2.00
C LEU A 339 18.83 9.23 -3.32
N GLY A 340 19.80 10.16 -3.23
CA GLY A 340 20.38 10.92 -4.32
C GLY A 340 21.53 10.25 -5.06
N ASN A 341 22.25 11.06 -5.83
CA ASN A 341 23.52 10.66 -6.43
C ASN A 341 24.69 10.71 -5.42
N SER A 342 24.49 11.37 -4.27
CA SER A 342 25.48 11.52 -3.21
C SER A 342 24.84 11.75 -1.84
N GLU A 343 25.60 11.57 -0.76
CA GLU A 343 25.16 11.85 0.62
C GLU A 343 24.77 13.32 0.85
N THR A 344 25.33 14.24 0.07
CA THR A 344 25.05 15.69 0.13
C THR A 344 23.87 16.12 -0.75
N SER A 345 23.24 15.19 -1.47
CA SER A 345 22.14 15.51 -2.38
C SER A 345 20.92 16.04 -1.61
N ALA A 346 20.36 17.16 -2.07
CA ALA A 346 19.18 17.78 -1.48
C ALA A 346 17.91 16.90 -1.55
N ILE A 347 17.91 15.82 -2.32
CA ILE A 347 16.81 14.85 -2.30
C ILE A 347 16.80 13.98 -1.03
N ASN A 348 17.94 13.84 -0.34
CA ASN A 348 18.02 13.02 0.87
C ASN A 348 17.11 13.56 1.99
N GLN A 349 16.85 14.88 2.00
CA GLN A 349 15.98 15.56 2.98
C GLN A 349 14.49 15.54 2.62
N ILE A 350 14.06 14.93 1.51
CA ILE A 350 12.66 14.99 1.04
C ILE A 350 11.68 14.30 2.00
N VAL A 351 10.44 14.79 2.03
CA VAL A 351 9.29 14.12 2.65
C VAL A 351 8.17 14.08 1.64
N LEU A 352 7.72 12.87 1.31
CA LEU A 352 6.68 12.63 0.32
C LEU A 352 5.30 12.82 0.96
N ASP A 353 4.49 13.70 0.36
CA ASP A 353 3.06 13.77 0.64
C ASP A 353 2.32 12.61 -0.03
N SER A 354 1.72 11.74 0.78
CA SER A 354 0.87 10.63 0.35
C SER A 354 -0.63 11.00 0.29
N SER A 355 -1.00 12.28 0.41
CA SER A 355 -2.41 12.72 0.35
C SER A 355 -2.92 13.01 -1.05
N GLY A 356 -2.07 12.99 -2.08
CA GLY A 356 -2.43 13.32 -3.46
C GLY A 356 -2.55 14.83 -3.75
N ASN A 357 -2.24 15.70 -2.78
CA ASN A 357 -2.29 17.16 -2.94
C ASN A 357 -0.94 17.80 -3.31
N SER A 358 0.10 16.98 -3.48
CA SER A 358 1.43 17.39 -3.93
C SER A 358 2.11 18.42 -3.01
N LEU A 359 1.92 18.27 -1.70
CA LEU A 359 2.58 19.10 -0.67
C LEU A 359 3.89 18.45 -0.19
N HIS A 360 4.73 17.99 -1.12
CA HIS A 360 6.04 17.43 -0.78
C HIS A 360 6.93 18.51 -0.16
N SER A 361 7.71 18.16 0.85
CA SER A 361 8.54 19.11 1.60
C SER A 361 9.96 18.60 1.82
N SER A 362 10.80 19.42 2.45
CA SER A 362 12.15 19.04 2.87
C SER A 362 12.33 19.21 4.37
N ILE A 363 13.16 18.36 4.98
CA ILE A 363 13.58 18.47 6.37
C ILE A 363 14.72 19.48 6.47
N ALA A 364 14.54 20.51 7.29
CA ALA A 364 15.61 21.43 7.65
C ALA A 364 16.53 20.79 8.70
N ASN A 365 17.83 21.09 8.60
CA ASN A 365 18.90 20.50 9.43
C ASN A 365 18.93 18.97 9.33
N PHE A 366 18.70 18.43 8.13
CA PHE A 366 18.64 16.99 7.91
C PHE A 366 19.97 16.28 8.20
N ASN A 367 19.85 15.10 8.80
CA ASN A 367 20.91 14.09 8.86
C ASN A 367 20.29 12.69 8.75
N PHE A 368 21.09 11.68 8.39
CA PHE A 368 20.57 10.32 8.22
C PHE A 368 20.08 9.65 9.50
N SER A 369 20.52 10.10 10.68
CA SER A 369 20.05 9.55 11.95
C SER A 369 18.60 9.93 12.24
N LEU A 370 18.07 10.99 11.62
CA LEU A 370 16.65 11.35 11.74
C LEU A 370 15.72 10.24 11.22
N ARG A 371 16.18 9.40 10.28
CA ARG A 371 15.43 8.27 9.71
C ARG A 371 15.91 6.91 10.21
N ASN A 372 16.76 6.87 11.23
CA ASN A 372 17.20 5.60 11.80
C ASN A 372 16.16 5.08 12.79
N THR A 373 15.31 4.16 12.32
CA THR A 373 14.15 3.65 13.05
C THR A 373 14.43 2.38 13.85
N SER A 374 15.70 1.98 13.96
CA SER A 374 16.10 0.76 14.70
C SER A 374 15.95 0.89 16.23
N SER A 375 15.87 2.12 16.75
CA SER A 375 15.87 2.38 18.19
C SER A 375 14.50 2.26 18.87
N LEU A 376 13.40 2.46 18.14
CA LEU A 376 12.03 2.38 18.66
C LEU A 376 11.23 1.41 17.79
N GLY A 377 10.27 0.69 18.41
CA GLY A 377 9.33 -0.12 17.62
C GLY A 377 8.41 0.77 16.80
N ALA A 378 8.11 0.38 15.55
CA ALA A 378 7.14 1.09 14.70
C ALA A 378 5.74 1.12 15.38
N PRO A 379 5.03 2.27 15.38
CA PRO A 379 3.77 2.40 16.10
C PRO A 379 2.60 1.67 15.43
N LEU A 380 2.65 1.48 14.10
CA LEU A 380 1.60 0.80 13.36
C LEU A 380 1.79 -0.73 13.34
N ILE A 381 0.81 -1.45 13.89
CA ILE A 381 0.79 -2.93 13.93
C ILE A 381 0.42 -3.53 12.56
N PHE A 382 -0.52 -2.91 11.86
CA PHE A 382 -1.11 -3.41 10.61
C PHE A 382 -0.60 -2.69 9.36
N GLU A 383 0.53 -1.99 9.46
CA GLU A 383 1.13 -1.38 8.29
C GLU A 383 1.72 -2.43 7.35
N LYS A 384 1.29 -2.39 6.09
CA LYS A 384 1.67 -3.37 5.08
C LYS A 384 2.84 -2.86 4.26
N LEU A 385 3.95 -3.58 4.35
CA LEU A 385 5.14 -3.34 3.53
C LEU A 385 4.87 -3.42 2.02
N GLU A 386 3.84 -4.18 1.61
CA GLU A 386 3.42 -4.24 0.21
C GLU A 386 3.03 -2.86 -0.36
N PHE A 387 2.61 -1.91 0.49
CA PHE A 387 2.18 -0.57 0.06
C PHE A 387 3.22 0.53 0.36
N THR A 388 4.45 0.14 0.71
CA THR A 388 5.53 1.10 1.02
C THR A 388 6.83 0.80 0.25
N PRO A 389 6.77 0.71 -1.10
CA PRO A 389 7.97 0.52 -1.91
C PRO A 389 8.88 1.75 -1.86
N VAL A 390 10.20 1.52 -1.92
CA VAL A 390 11.18 2.59 -2.10
C VAL A 390 11.28 2.87 -3.61
N LEU A 391 10.91 4.09 -4.02
CA LEU A 391 10.78 4.48 -5.44
C LEU A 391 11.92 5.40 -5.93
N PHE A 392 12.98 5.56 -5.15
CA PHE A 392 14.13 6.39 -5.50
C PHE A 392 15.08 5.62 -6.44
N PRO A 393 15.24 6.01 -7.71
CA PRO A 393 16.01 5.22 -8.69
C PRO A 393 17.48 5.02 -8.29
N SER A 394 18.09 6.04 -7.70
CA SER A 394 19.51 6.04 -7.30
C SER A 394 19.76 5.32 -5.98
N TYR A 395 18.71 4.83 -5.30
CA TYR A 395 18.88 4.12 -4.02
C TYR A 395 19.63 2.81 -4.23
N GLN A 396 20.64 2.55 -3.40
CA GLN A 396 21.54 1.39 -3.55
C GLN A 396 20.80 0.04 -3.63
N GLY A 397 19.70 -0.12 -2.90
CA GLY A 397 18.90 -1.34 -2.94
C GLY A 397 18.19 -1.56 -4.29
N ILE A 398 17.85 -0.47 -4.99
CA ILE A 398 17.20 -0.50 -6.30
C ILE A 398 18.25 -0.78 -7.38
N THR A 399 19.34 0.00 -7.39
CA THR A 399 20.43 -0.18 -8.37
C THR A 399 21.05 -1.57 -8.26
N GLY A 400 21.29 -2.05 -7.03
CA GLY A 400 21.81 -3.40 -6.78
C GLY A 400 20.87 -4.51 -7.27
N LEU A 401 19.55 -4.33 -7.15
CA LEU A 401 18.57 -5.29 -7.69
C LEU A 401 18.56 -5.25 -9.23
N ASN A 402 18.62 -4.06 -9.83
CA ASN A 402 18.64 -3.89 -11.28
C ASN A 402 19.87 -4.57 -11.89
N THR A 403 21.08 -4.26 -11.42
CA THR A 403 22.32 -4.88 -11.92
C THR A 403 22.31 -6.40 -11.76
N LYS A 404 21.77 -6.92 -10.64
CA LYS A 404 21.64 -8.36 -10.41
C LYS A 404 20.75 -9.03 -11.47
N LEU A 405 19.59 -8.44 -11.75
CA LEU A 405 18.64 -8.99 -12.73
C LEU A 405 19.14 -8.81 -14.17
N LEU A 406 19.79 -7.68 -14.49
CA LEU A 406 20.41 -7.44 -15.79
C LEU A 406 21.53 -8.44 -16.08
N THR A 407 22.33 -8.81 -15.08
CA THR A 407 23.37 -9.83 -15.24
C THR A 407 22.79 -11.19 -15.64
N THR A 408 21.69 -11.62 -15.01
CA THR A 408 21.07 -12.90 -15.38
C THR A 408 20.29 -12.80 -16.69
N ALA A 409 19.75 -11.62 -17.00
CA ALA A 409 19.05 -11.33 -18.24
C ALA A 409 19.98 -11.37 -19.47
N SER A 410 21.16 -10.75 -19.38
CA SER A 410 22.12 -10.72 -20.48
C SER A 410 22.61 -12.12 -20.85
N LEU A 411 22.93 -12.94 -19.83
CA LEU A 411 23.33 -14.34 -20.04
C LEU A 411 22.25 -15.17 -20.74
N TYR A 412 20.97 -14.86 -20.50
CA TYR A 412 19.86 -15.52 -21.18
C TYR A 412 19.68 -15.03 -22.63
N ASP A 413 19.75 -13.72 -22.85
CA ASP A 413 19.60 -13.13 -24.18
C ASP A 413 20.69 -13.61 -25.15
N ASP A 414 21.92 -13.81 -24.67
CA ASP A 414 23.05 -14.35 -25.44
C ASP A 414 22.74 -15.76 -26.01
N VAL A 415 22.08 -16.61 -25.22
CA VAL A 415 21.79 -18.00 -25.60
C VAL A 415 20.43 -18.18 -26.24
N ASN A 416 19.50 -17.23 -26.12
CA ASN A 416 18.14 -17.36 -26.65
C ASN A 416 18.12 -17.23 -28.19
N PRO A 417 17.82 -18.31 -28.95
CA PRO A 417 17.76 -18.24 -30.41
C PRO A 417 16.48 -17.57 -30.93
N ASN A 418 15.44 -17.46 -30.10
CA ASN A 418 14.10 -17.03 -30.50
C ASN A 418 13.86 -15.52 -30.32
N LEU A 419 14.90 -14.77 -29.96
CA LEU A 419 14.82 -13.32 -29.78
C LEU A 419 14.25 -12.68 -31.06
N ILE A 420 13.23 -11.82 -30.90
CA ILE A 420 12.47 -11.29 -32.03
C ILE A 420 13.34 -10.48 -33.00
N THR A 421 14.42 -9.88 -32.52
CA THR A 421 15.39 -9.15 -33.35
C THR A 421 16.13 -10.09 -34.29
N LYS A 422 16.34 -11.36 -33.93
CA LYS A 422 16.97 -12.38 -34.79
C LYS A 422 16.05 -12.84 -35.94
N LEU A 423 14.75 -12.54 -35.88
CA LEU A 423 13.79 -12.87 -36.93
C LEU A 423 13.75 -11.85 -38.07
N VAL A 424 14.30 -10.65 -37.83
CA VAL A 424 14.37 -9.56 -38.82
C VAL A 424 15.79 -9.48 -39.39
N PRO A 425 15.96 -9.29 -40.71
CA PRO A 425 17.29 -9.12 -41.30
C PRO A 425 18.08 -7.97 -40.67
N GLY A 426 19.33 -8.26 -40.26
CA GLY A 426 20.16 -7.32 -39.49
C GLY A 426 20.39 -5.94 -40.12
N HIS A 427 20.37 -5.83 -41.45
CA HIS A 427 20.60 -4.56 -42.14
C HIS A 427 19.56 -3.47 -41.80
N TYR A 428 18.30 -3.86 -41.51
CA TYR A 428 17.27 -2.88 -41.11
C TYR A 428 17.62 -2.17 -39.80
N PHE A 429 18.31 -2.87 -38.89
CA PHE A 429 18.70 -2.30 -37.62
C PHE A 429 19.96 -1.41 -37.74
N ILE A 430 20.82 -1.68 -38.73
CA ILE A 430 21.96 -0.80 -39.05
C ILE A 430 21.45 0.50 -39.68
N ASP A 431 20.50 0.40 -40.61
CA ASP A 431 19.86 1.58 -41.21
C ASP A 431 19.12 2.42 -40.15
N GLY A 432 18.40 1.75 -39.23
CA GLY A 432 17.74 2.37 -38.09
C GLY A 432 18.72 3.06 -37.14
N GLN A 433 19.85 2.42 -36.81
CA GLN A 433 20.91 3.01 -36.00
C GLN A 433 21.43 4.32 -36.60
N VAL A 434 21.71 4.35 -37.91
CA VAL A 434 22.21 5.56 -38.60
C VAL A 434 21.14 6.65 -38.61
N GLN A 435 19.88 6.29 -38.84
CA GLN A 435 18.77 7.24 -38.87
C GLN A 435 18.49 7.87 -37.50
N ASP A 436 18.51 7.06 -36.43
CA ASP A 436 18.22 7.48 -35.06
C ASP A 436 19.46 8.04 -34.33
N GLY A 437 20.65 7.97 -34.95
CA GLY A 437 21.90 8.52 -34.42
C GLY A 437 22.45 7.77 -33.21
N LEU A 438 22.20 6.46 -33.12
CA LEU A 438 22.60 5.62 -31.98
C LEU A 438 24.05 5.12 -32.12
N SER A 439 24.75 4.95 -30.99
CA SER A 439 26.11 4.40 -30.96
C SER A 439 26.17 2.94 -31.38
N ASP A 440 25.15 2.18 -31.01
CA ASP A 440 25.01 0.75 -31.26
C ASP A 440 23.61 0.41 -31.75
N VAL A 441 23.48 -0.77 -32.36
CA VAL A 441 22.23 -1.27 -32.94
C VAL A 441 21.11 -1.38 -31.89
N ASP A 442 21.45 -1.78 -30.67
CA ASP A 442 20.49 -1.94 -29.58
C ASP A 442 20.28 -0.64 -28.77
N GLY A 443 21.08 0.40 -29.01
CA GLY A 443 21.09 1.62 -28.21
C GLY A 443 21.51 1.36 -26.76
N THR A 444 20.95 2.12 -25.81
CA THR A 444 21.27 2.04 -24.38
C THR A 444 20.19 1.30 -23.56
N ILE A 445 19.25 0.63 -24.23
CA ILE A 445 18.13 -0.07 -23.58
C ILE A 445 18.55 -1.21 -22.64
N ASN A 446 19.73 -1.76 -22.90
CA ASN A 446 20.32 -2.87 -22.18
C ASN A 446 21.29 -2.43 -21.08
N ASP A 447 21.56 -1.12 -20.98
CA ASP A 447 22.40 -0.54 -19.94
C ASP A 447 21.68 -0.54 -18.59
N ASP A 448 22.42 -0.22 -17.53
CA ASP A 448 21.86 -0.06 -16.19
C ASP A 448 20.74 0.99 -16.19
N TYR A 449 19.69 0.73 -15.41
CA TYR A 449 18.56 1.66 -15.31
C TYR A 449 18.96 2.96 -14.60
N GLU A 450 18.73 4.11 -15.25
CA GLU A 450 19.14 5.42 -14.75
C GLU A 450 17.97 6.23 -14.14
N GLY A 451 18.27 7.33 -13.44
CA GLY A 451 17.25 8.29 -12.99
C GLY A 451 17.82 9.46 -12.21
N THR A 452 17.10 10.59 -12.16
CA THR A 452 17.54 11.80 -11.42
C THR A 452 17.19 11.76 -9.94
N SER A 453 17.19 10.56 -9.36
CA SER A 453 17.02 10.30 -7.93
C SER A 453 15.67 10.63 -7.28
N ILE A 454 14.64 11.08 -8.00
CA ILE A 454 13.28 11.34 -7.47
C ILE A 454 12.31 10.26 -7.99
N PRO A 455 11.27 9.83 -7.25
CA PRO A 455 10.22 8.99 -7.81
C PRO A 455 9.63 9.61 -9.10
N GLY A 456 9.34 8.80 -10.11
CA GLY A 456 8.89 9.32 -11.41
C GLY A 456 10.00 9.85 -12.34
N SER A 457 11.26 9.89 -11.89
CA SER A 457 12.39 10.41 -12.68
C SER A 457 13.30 9.34 -13.29
N GLY A 458 12.87 8.08 -13.22
CA GLY A 458 13.62 6.99 -13.82
C GLY A 458 13.61 7.09 -15.35
N LYS A 459 14.72 6.70 -15.97
CA LYS A 459 14.95 6.83 -17.41
C LYS A 459 15.25 5.47 -18.00
N LEU A 460 14.38 5.04 -18.89
CA LEU A 460 14.65 3.94 -19.78
C LEU A 460 15.71 4.35 -20.81
N GLY A 461 16.65 3.45 -21.12
CA GLY A 461 17.61 3.65 -22.19
C GLY A 461 16.94 3.87 -23.55
N SER A 462 17.61 4.59 -24.45
CA SER A 462 17.11 4.85 -25.80
C SER A 462 17.27 3.60 -26.66
N VAL A 463 16.25 3.30 -27.46
CA VAL A 463 16.22 2.20 -28.42
C VAL A 463 15.67 2.70 -29.74
N GLN A 464 16.14 2.13 -30.85
CA GLN A 464 15.60 2.43 -32.18
C GLN A 464 14.09 2.12 -32.27
N LEU A 465 13.38 2.87 -33.11
CA LEU A 465 11.92 2.74 -33.22
C LEU A 465 11.48 1.32 -33.63
N LEU A 466 12.24 0.67 -34.53
CA LEU A 466 11.95 -0.69 -34.99
C LEU A 466 12.05 -1.72 -33.85
N SER A 467 13.16 -1.71 -33.09
CA SER A 467 13.33 -2.60 -31.92
C SER A 467 12.26 -2.35 -30.87
N SER A 468 11.89 -1.09 -30.62
CA SER A 468 10.80 -0.75 -29.68
C SER A 468 9.50 -1.43 -30.08
N LEU A 469 9.11 -1.33 -31.36
CA LEU A 469 7.92 -1.98 -31.89
C LEU A 469 7.99 -3.50 -31.74
N LEU A 470 9.13 -4.11 -32.08
CA LEU A 470 9.34 -5.55 -31.96
C LEU A 470 9.23 -6.01 -30.50
N PHE A 471 9.83 -5.30 -29.54
CA PHE A 471 9.74 -5.65 -28.12
C PHE A 471 8.32 -5.56 -27.56
N VAL A 472 7.49 -4.63 -28.04
CA VAL A 472 6.06 -4.58 -27.69
C VAL A 472 5.32 -5.83 -28.18
N TYR A 473 5.54 -6.24 -29.42
CA TYR A 473 4.95 -7.48 -29.95
C TYR A 473 5.48 -8.72 -29.23
N ALA A 474 6.78 -8.77 -28.95
CA ALA A 474 7.41 -9.88 -28.26
C ALA A 474 6.85 -10.05 -26.85
N LYS A 475 6.63 -8.96 -26.11
CA LYS A 475 5.96 -8.99 -24.80
C LYS A 475 4.58 -9.64 -24.90
N PHE A 476 3.78 -9.24 -25.88
CA PHE A 476 2.44 -9.80 -26.09
C PHE A 476 2.50 -11.31 -26.41
N PHE A 477 3.40 -11.73 -27.30
CA PHE A 477 3.55 -13.15 -27.64
C PHE A 477 4.07 -13.99 -26.47
N ASP A 478 4.96 -13.43 -25.65
CA ASP A 478 5.43 -14.09 -24.43
C ASP A 478 4.27 -14.35 -23.46
N GLU A 479 3.48 -13.32 -23.16
CA GLU A 479 2.32 -13.46 -22.26
C GLU A 479 1.28 -14.45 -22.81
N LEU A 480 1.00 -14.40 -24.11
CA LEU A 480 0.12 -15.36 -24.77
C LEU A 480 0.64 -16.79 -24.62
N LYS A 481 1.95 -17.00 -24.84
CA LYS A 481 2.56 -18.33 -24.72
C LYS A 481 2.48 -18.85 -23.28
N ILE A 482 2.75 -18.02 -22.28
CA ILE A 482 2.61 -18.40 -20.85
C ILE A 482 1.19 -18.89 -20.57
N VAL A 483 0.18 -18.15 -21.06
CA VAL A 483 -1.23 -18.53 -20.89
C VAL A 483 -1.55 -19.84 -21.59
N VAL A 484 -1.14 -20.01 -22.85
CA VAL A 484 -1.37 -21.25 -23.62
C VAL A 484 -0.71 -22.46 -22.97
N ASP A 485 0.54 -22.33 -22.53
CA ASP A 485 1.26 -23.42 -21.88
C ASP A 485 0.59 -23.83 -20.56
N SER A 486 0.03 -22.86 -19.81
CA SER A 486 -0.69 -23.14 -18.57
C SER A 486 -1.92 -24.02 -18.76
N PHE A 487 -2.55 -24.03 -19.95
CA PHE A 487 -3.69 -24.92 -20.21
C PHE A 487 -3.31 -26.40 -20.19
N SER A 488 -2.05 -26.74 -20.49
CA SER A 488 -1.58 -28.12 -20.45
C SER A 488 -1.55 -28.69 -19.02
N THR A 489 -1.45 -27.82 -18.00
CA THR A 489 -1.29 -28.21 -16.59
C THR A 489 -2.60 -28.14 -15.79
N VAL A 490 -3.71 -27.69 -16.39
CA VAL A 490 -5.00 -27.47 -15.70
C VAL A 490 -5.58 -28.73 -15.05
N LEU A 491 -5.25 -29.92 -15.55
CA LEU A 491 -5.73 -31.19 -14.98
C LEU A 491 -4.77 -31.79 -13.93
N TYR A 492 -3.66 -31.12 -13.64
CA TYR A 492 -2.60 -31.63 -12.78
C TYR A 492 -2.42 -30.72 -11.55
N ALA A 493 -2.77 -31.26 -10.38
CA ALA A 493 -2.49 -30.64 -9.09
C ALA A 493 -1.35 -31.39 -8.40
N ASP A 494 -0.44 -30.63 -7.81
CA ASP A 494 0.61 -31.12 -6.91
C ASP A 494 0.68 -30.21 -5.69
N TYR A 495 1.34 -30.67 -4.63
CA TYR A 495 1.67 -29.90 -3.44
C TYR A 495 2.55 -28.69 -3.76
N GLN A 496 3.44 -28.81 -4.76
CA GLN A 496 4.17 -27.67 -5.28
C GLN A 496 3.27 -26.84 -6.17
N LYS A 497 3.36 -25.51 -6.03
CA LYS A 497 2.55 -24.57 -6.80
C LYS A 497 3.11 -24.38 -8.21
N GLU A 498 4.43 -24.19 -8.32
CA GLU A 498 5.13 -23.88 -9.57
C GLU A 498 4.99 -24.99 -10.62
N GLY A 499 4.59 -24.63 -11.84
CA GLY A 499 4.44 -25.57 -12.96
C GLY A 499 3.15 -26.39 -12.97
N PHE A 500 2.24 -26.17 -12.02
CA PHE A 500 0.98 -26.91 -11.90
C PHE A 500 -0.25 -26.01 -12.09
N ILE A 501 -1.45 -26.55 -11.85
CA ILE A 501 -2.71 -25.84 -11.99
C ILE A 501 -2.70 -24.47 -11.26
N PRO A 502 -3.11 -23.38 -11.94
CA PRO A 502 -3.40 -22.09 -11.31
C PRO A 502 -4.51 -22.18 -10.25
N ASP A 503 -4.38 -21.41 -9.15
CA ASP A 503 -5.33 -21.48 -8.03
C ASP A 503 -6.78 -21.19 -8.45
N SER A 504 -6.98 -20.32 -9.44
CA SER A 504 -8.29 -19.99 -10.01
C SER A 504 -9.04 -21.20 -10.59
N PHE A 505 -8.32 -22.24 -11.03
CA PHE A 505 -8.90 -23.43 -11.63
C PHE A 505 -9.06 -24.60 -10.65
N LEU A 506 -8.72 -24.46 -9.36
CA LEU A 506 -8.88 -25.54 -8.37
C LEU A 506 -10.34 -26.00 -8.25
N THR A 507 -11.29 -25.07 -8.29
CA THR A 507 -12.73 -25.40 -8.28
C THR A 507 -13.16 -26.11 -9.55
N PHE A 508 -12.61 -25.72 -10.71
CA PHE A 508 -12.84 -26.42 -11.98
C PHE A 508 -12.34 -27.87 -11.90
N LEU A 509 -11.12 -28.09 -11.39
CA LEU A 509 -10.54 -29.43 -11.25
C LEU A 509 -11.33 -30.30 -10.28
N ALA A 510 -11.78 -29.75 -9.15
CA ALA A 510 -12.63 -30.48 -8.22
C ALA A 510 -13.95 -30.94 -8.85
N ASN A 511 -14.61 -30.03 -9.59
CA ASN A 511 -15.84 -30.34 -10.31
C ASN A 511 -15.61 -31.37 -11.42
N TYR A 512 -14.46 -31.32 -12.11
CA TYR A 512 -14.07 -32.33 -13.10
C TYR A 512 -13.98 -33.74 -12.48
N TYR A 513 -13.47 -33.86 -11.26
CA TYR A 513 -13.47 -35.12 -10.50
C TYR A 513 -14.82 -35.46 -9.82
N GLY A 514 -15.85 -34.62 -9.96
CA GLY A 514 -17.16 -34.82 -9.35
C GLY A 514 -17.26 -34.42 -7.88
N PHE A 515 -16.30 -33.67 -7.35
CA PHE A 515 -16.30 -33.15 -5.98
C PHE A 515 -16.78 -31.70 -5.95
N LYS A 516 -17.86 -31.44 -5.21
CA LYS A 516 -18.28 -30.07 -4.91
C LYS A 516 -17.56 -29.58 -3.67
N ILE A 517 -16.73 -28.56 -3.82
CA ILE A 517 -16.03 -27.92 -2.73
C ILE A 517 -17.04 -27.08 -1.92
N PRO A 518 -17.19 -27.30 -0.60
CA PRO A 518 -17.96 -26.41 0.25
C PRO A 518 -17.24 -25.06 0.39
N ASN A 519 -18.00 -23.98 0.61
CA ASN A 519 -17.41 -22.68 0.89
C ASN A 519 -16.68 -22.74 2.25
N MET A 520 -15.34 -22.72 2.23
CA MET A 520 -14.53 -22.69 3.44
C MET A 520 -14.50 -21.26 3.97
N PHE A 521 -14.52 -21.10 5.30
CA PHE A 521 -14.46 -19.77 5.95
C PHE A 521 -15.65 -18.84 5.65
N SER A 522 -16.88 -19.38 5.53
CA SER A 522 -18.09 -18.58 5.25
C SER A 522 -18.43 -17.52 6.31
N GLN A 523 -17.86 -17.62 7.52
CA GLN A 523 -18.02 -16.66 8.61
C GLN A 523 -16.86 -15.67 8.73
N ALA A 524 -15.81 -15.79 7.91
CA ALA A 524 -14.67 -14.88 7.96
C ALA A 524 -15.03 -13.49 7.43
N THR A 525 -14.43 -12.45 8.02
CA THR A 525 -14.53 -11.09 7.48
C THR A 525 -13.63 -10.93 6.26
N ILE A 526 -13.83 -9.85 5.51
CA ILE A 526 -13.00 -9.54 4.33
C ILE A 526 -11.54 -9.32 4.73
N GLU A 527 -11.33 -8.65 5.86
CA GLU A 527 -10.00 -8.37 6.40
C GLU A 527 -9.25 -9.67 6.70
N GLN A 528 -9.94 -10.68 7.24
CA GLN A 528 -9.37 -12.01 7.46
C GLN A 528 -9.16 -12.78 6.14
N TYR A 529 -10.13 -12.69 5.23
CA TYR A 529 -10.16 -13.52 4.01
C TYR A 529 -9.17 -13.07 2.94
N ILE A 530 -9.04 -11.75 2.74
CA ILE A 530 -8.21 -11.14 1.69
C ILE A 530 -6.96 -10.49 2.28
N GLU A 531 -7.13 -9.75 3.38
CA GLU A 531 -6.07 -8.87 3.90
C GLU A 531 -5.19 -9.53 4.98
N ALA A 532 -5.51 -10.76 5.39
CA ALA A 532 -4.79 -11.56 6.40
C ALA A 532 -4.75 -10.96 7.82
N GLU A 533 -5.69 -10.08 8.17
CA GLU A 533 -5.71 -9.40 9.45
C GLU A 533 -6.61 -10.12 10.47
N ASN A 534 -6.17 -10.19 11.73
CA ASN A 534 -6.99 -10.69 12.86
C ASN A 534 -7.56 -12.11 12.64
N ILE A 535 -6.78 -13.00 12.02
CA ILE A 535 -7.15 -14.42 11.85
C ILE A 535 -7.11 -15.15 13.20
N THR A 536 -6.16 -14.80 14.06
CA THR A 536 -6.01 -15.36 15.41
C THR A 536 -6.76 -14.50 16.44
N GLN A 537 -6.77 -14.92 17.71
CA GLN A 537 -7.31 -14.10 18.80
C GLN A 537 -6.46 -12.85 19.08
N ASN A 538 -5.23 -12.80 18.56
CA ASN A 538 -4.32 -11.67 18.71
C ASN A 538 -4.53 -10.66 17.58
N ILE A 539 -4.27 -9.40 17.89
CA ILE A 539 -4.29 -8.29 16.94
C ILE A 539 -2.98 -8.32 16.14
N GLU A 540 -2.98 -9.00 14.99
CA GLU A 540 -1.80 -9.17 14.15
C GLU A 540 -2.14 -9.35 12.66
N THR A 541 -1.16 -9.06 11.80
CA THR A 541 -1.22 -9.41 10.37
C THR A 541 -0.56 -10.78 10.19
N SER A 542 -1.33 -11.77 9.74
CA SER A 542 -0.82 -13.10 9.44
C SER A 542 -0.04 -13.12 8.12
N LYS A 543 0.89 -14.08 7.99
CA LYS A 543 1.68 -14.24 6.75
C LYS A 543 0.82 -14.60 5.53
N ALA A 544 -0.29 -15.30 5.74
CA ALA A 544 -1.17 -15.75 4.67
C ALA A 544 -2.64 -15.41 4.99
N ALA A 545 -3.36 -14.90 3.99
CA ALA A 545 -4.80 -14.67 4.08
C ALA A 545 -5.57 -16.00 4.03
N LEU A 546 -6.80 -16.04 4.55
CA LEU A 546 -7.59 -17.27 4.53
C LEU A 546 -7.87 -17.79 3.13
N ARG A 547 -7.94 -16.91 2.12
CA ARG A 547 -8.02 -17.31 0.71
C ARG A 547 -6.82 -18.15 0.27
N THR A 548 -5.61 -17.73 0.66
CA THR A 548 -4.38 -18.49 0.36
C THR A 548 -4.39 -19.83 1.07
N VAL A 549 -4.82 -19.86 2.34
CA VAL A 549 -4.95 -21.10 3.12
C VAL A 549 -5.99 -22.04 2.48
N GLN A 550 -7.13 -21.50 2.03
CA GLN A 550 -8.15 -22.26 1.32
C GLN A 550 -7.57 -22.90 0.05
N ASN A 551 -6.89 -22.13 -0.79
CA ASN A 551 -6.29 -22.63 -2.03
C ASN A 551 -5.27 -23.74 -1.76
N GLU A 552 -4.44 -23.59 -0.73
CA GLU A 552 -3.47 -24.62 -0.30
C GLU A 552 -4.16 -25.91 0.18
N LEU A 553 -5.22 -25.81 0.97
CA LEU A 553 -6.00 -26.98 1.42
C LEU A 553 -6.66 -27.69 0.24
N LEU A 554 -7.26 -26.94 -0.68
CA LEU A 554 -7.87 -27.50 -1.89
C LEU A 554 -6.85 -28.20 -2.77
N ARG A 555 -5.67 -27.60 -2.96
CA ARG A 555 -4.55 -28.19 -3.68
C ARG A 555 -4.16 -29.54 -3.08
N ARG A 556 -3.98 -29.62 -1.75
CA ARG A 556 -3.66 -30.89 -1.06
C ARG A 556 -4.72 -31.97 -1.26
N VAL A 557 -5.99 -31.61 -1.13
CA VAL A 557 -7.12 -32.54 -1.37
C VAL A 557 -7.12 -33.03 -2.81
N LEU A 558 -6.88 -32.14 -3.78
CA LEU A 558 -6.88 -32.45 -5.20
C LEU A 558 -5.68 -33.30 -5.62
N THR A 559 -4.52 -33.12 -4.99
CA THR A 559 -3.35 -33.98 -5.22
C THR A 559 -3.62 -35.43 -4.80
N ASP A 560 -4.30 -35.66 -3.66
CA ASP A 560 -4.63 -37.02 -3.18
C ASP A 560 -5.97 -37.57 -3.74
N ILE A 561 -6.66 -36.82 -4.60
CA ILE A 561 -8.04 -37.13 -4.99
C ILE A 561 -8.17 -38.48 -5.70
N GLN A 562 -7.16 -38.90 -6.46
CA GLN A 562 -7.18 -40.18 -7.14
C GLN A 562 -7.17 -41.35 -6.16
N ASN A 563 -6.44 -41.24 -5.05
CA ASN A 563 -6.42 -42.25 -3.99
C ASN A 563 -7.77 -42.30 -3.26
N VAL A 564 -8.36 -41.13 -2.99
CA VAL A 564 -9.70 -41.02 -2.39
C VAL A 564 -10.76 -41.67 -3.28
N ILE A 565 -10.73 -41.41 -4.60
CA ILE A 565 -11.67 -42.00 -5.56
C ILE A 565 -11.49 -43.53 -5.65
N LYS A 566 -10.25 -44.02 -5.76
CA LYS A 566 -9.95 -45.45 -5.87
C LYS A 566 -10.37 -46.24 -4.62
N SER A 567 -10.30 -45.62 -3.45
CA SER A 567 -10.63 -46.24 -2.16
C SER A 567 -12.05 -45.91 -1.66
N LYS A 568 -12.90 -45.30 -2.50
CA LYS A 568 -14.23 -44.84 -2.15
C LYS A 568 -15.07 -45.94 -1.48
N GLY A 569 -15.76 -45.57 -0.39
CA GLY A 569 -16.59 -46.50 0.38
C GLY A 569 -15.86 -47.22 1.52
N THR A 570 -14.56 -46.94 1.71
CA THR A 570 -13.77 -47.48 2.82
C THR A 570 -13.50 -46.43 3.90
N VAL A 571 -13.27 -46.87 5.15
CA VAL A 571 -12.78 -45.99 6.22
C VAL A 571 -11.45 -45.33 5.81
N TYR A 572 -10.63 -46.03 5.03
CA TYR A 572 -9.39 -45.49 4.50
C TYR A 572 -9.61 -44.22 3.66
N SER A 573 -10.61 -44.18 2.77
CA SER A 573 -10.90 -42.99 1.96
C SER A 573 -11.22 -41.76 2.80
N VAL A 574 -11.99 -41.93 3.88
CA VAL A 574 -12.32 -40.86 4.83
C VAL A 574 -11.07 -40.42 5.59
N LYS A 575 -10.25 -41.37 6.06
CA LYS A 575 -8.97 -41.07 6.73
C LYS A 575 -8.00 -40.34 5.80
N SER A 576 -7.92 -40.70 4.51
CA SER A 576 -7.05 -40.03 3.54
C SER A 576 -7.47 -38.58 3.32
N LEU A 577 -8.77 -38.33 3.14
CA LEU A 577 -9.31 -36.98 3.00
C LEU A 577 -8.99 -36.11 4.23
N ILE A 578 -9.20 -36.63 5.44
CA ILE A 578 -8.91 -35.89 6.69
C ILE A 578 -7.39 -35.61 6.83
N ARG A 579 -6.54 -36.56 6.43
CA ARG A 579 -5.09 -36.35 6.39
C ARG A 579 -4.67 -35.28 5.39
N SER A 580 -5.31 -35.22 4.23
CA SER A 580 -5.03 -34.17 3.22
C SER A 580 -5.34 -32.76 3.73
N LEU A 581 -6.28 -32.63 4.66
CA LEU A 581 -6.58 -31.40 5.39
C LEU A 581 -5.60 -31.10 6.55
N GLY A 582 -4.65 -32.00 6.81
CA GLY A 582 -3.65 -31.86 7.88
C GLY A 582 -4.13 -32.28 9.27
N ILE A 583 -5.24 -33.01 9.37
CA ILE A 583 -5.80 -33.49 10.65
C ILE A 583 -5.46 -34.98 10.82
N ASP A 584 -5.10 -35.42 12.04
CA ASP A 584 -4.94 -36.85 12.32
C ASP A 584 -6.31 -37.51 12.54
N PRO A 585 -6.79 -38.34 11.60
CA PRO A 585 -8.09 -38.98 11.71
C PRO A 585 -8.18 -40.01 12.83
N ASN A 586 -7.07 -40.56 13.33
CA ASN A 586 -7.10 -41.58 14.37
C ASN A 586 -7.52 -41.03 15.74
N SER A 587 -7.43 -39.71 15.93
CA SER A 587 -7.92 -39.03 17.13
C SER A 587 -9.45 -38.87 17.14
N SER A 588 -10.05 -38.71 15.96
CA SER A 588 -11.44 -38.25 15.78
C SER A 588 -12.39 -39.33 15.25
N LEU A 589 -11.86 -40.32 14.52
CA LEU A 589 -12.60 -41.45 13.99
C LEU A 589 -12.09 -42.74 14.66
N ARG A 590 -12.76 -43.14 15.74
CA ARG A 590 -12.61 -44.46 16.36
C ARG A 590 -13.48 -45.49 15.66
#